data_AF-A0A1P8Q4Z2-F1
#
_entry.id   AF-A0A1P8Q4Z2-F1
#
_cell.length_a   1.000
_cell.length_b   1.000
_cell.length_c   1.000
_cell.angle_alpha   90.00
_cell.angle_beta   90.00
_cell.angle_gamma   90.00
#
_symmetry.space_group_name_H-M   'P 1'
#
loop_
_entity.id
_entity.type
_entity.pdbx_description
1 polymer ?
#
loop_
_entity_poly.entity_id
_entity_poly.type
_entity_poly.pdbx_seq_one_letter_code
_entity_poly.pdbx_strand_id
1 'polypeptide(L)'
;MGRSTYKFHAMIGVAIFSALAAIIMFFEFPVLFWLPFLKVDLSDVVTIIGTLAYGPIGGSLIAVIKAVCHWLITGSGVAGVIGNGANIVGGISLLLPFGYFWKKDKKIMAVVVGTISMTLVMSLMNYFIVMPLYMNVVGMQLNMSLTKYVVTAVIPFNIIKALIISAGVFVVYPRLKGHFFIK
;
A
#
# COMPACT_ATOMS: atom_id res chain seq x y z
N MET A 1 20.25 19.92 18.00
CA MET A 1 19.22 20.40 17.04
C MET A 1 17.91 20.65 17.78
N GLY A 2 17.23 21.77 17.52
CA GLY A 2 15.95 22.09 18.16
C GLY A 2 14.79 21.24 17.62
N ARG A 3 13.71 21.09 18.40
CA ARG A 3 12.50 20.33 18.00
C ARG A 3 11.91 20.78 16.66
N SER A 4 12.04 22.07 16.31
CA SER A 4 11.57 22.64 15.04
C SER A 4 12.31 22.07 13.83
N THR A 5 13.64 21.97 13.90
CA THR A 5 14.47 21.48 12.81
C THR A 5 14.18 20.01 12.51
N TYR A 6 13.93 19.18 13.53
CA TYR A 6 13.54 17.78 13.33
C TYR A 6 12.22 17.61 12.60
N LYS A 7 11.21 18.44 12.90
CA LYS A 7 9.92 18.40 12.20
C LYS A 7 10.07 18.78 10.72
N PHE A 8 10.92 19.77 10.44
CA PHE A 8 11.22 20.19 9.07
C PHE A 8 11.90 19.09 8.25
N HIS A 9 12.90 18.39 8.81
CA HIS A 9 13.56 17.27 8.14
C HIS A 9 12.61 16.10 7.89
N ALA A 10 11.73 15.79 8.86
CA ALA A 10 10.73 14.73 8.69
C ALA A 10 9.73 15.06 7.58
N MET A 11 9.29 16.33 7.49
CA MET A 11 8.41 16.80 6.42
C MET A 11 9.06 16.66 5.04
N ILE A 12 10.32 17.08 4.89
CA ILE A 12 11.07 16.91 3.63
C ILE A 12 11.22 15.42 3.29
N GLY A 13 11.55 14.60 4.28
CA GLY A 13 11.67 13.15 4.11
C GLY A 13 10.39 12.51 3.58
N VAL A 14 9.26 12.82 4.22
CA VAL A 14 7.93 12.37 3.76
C VAL A 14 7.65 12.83 2.34
N ALA A 15 7.97 14.08 1.97
CA ALA A 15 7.77 14.59 0.61
C ALA A 15 8.61 13.82 -0.43
N ILE A 16 9.90 13.59 -0.15
CA ILE A 16 10.80 12.84 -1.05
C ILE A 16 10.32 11.39 -1.22
N PHE A 17 10.00 10.71 -0.11
CA PHE A 17 9.49 9.34 -0.16
C PHE A 17 8.14 9.26 -0.87
N SER A 18 7.28 10.26 -0.73
CA SER A 18 6.00 10.34 -1.46
C SER A 18 6.22 10.47 -2.96
N ALA A 19 7.14 11.34 -3.39
CA ALA A 19 7.47 11.51 -4.80
C ALA A 19 8.04 10.21 -5.39
N LEU A 20 8.98 9.57 -4.68
CA LEU A 20 9.55 8.29 -5.11
C LEU A 20 8.48 7.20 -5.19
N ALA A 21 7.62 7.09 -4.18
CA ALA A 21 6.53 6.12 -4.17
C ALA A 21 5.54 6.38 -5.33
N ALA A 22 5.20 7.64 -5.62
CA ALA A 22 4.35 8.00 -6.74
C ALA A 22 4.95 7.56 -8.08
N ILE A 23 6.26 7.79 -8.29
CA ILE A 23 6.96 7.36 -9.50
C ILE A 23 6.93 5.83 -9.64
N ILE A 24 7.21 5.10 -8.55
CA ILE A 24 7.22 3.64 -8.56
C ILE A 24 5.82 3.07 -8.81
N MET A 25 4.77 3.76 -8.35
CA MET A 25 3.38 3.32 -8.53
C MET A 25 2.97 3.24 -10.01
N PHE A 26 3.59 4.00 -10.92
CA PHE A 26 3.32 3.87 -12.36
C PHE A 26 3.79 2.54 -12.96
N PHE A 27 4.71 1.83 -12.29
CA PHE A 27 5.15 0.49 -12.69
C PHE A 27 4.26 -0.59 -12.06
N GLU A 28 2.94 -0.35 -12.06
CA GLU A 28 1.93 -1.28 -11.59
C GLU A 28 1.61 -2.35 -12.64
N PHE A 29 1.43 -3.60 -12.20
CA PHE A 29 1.12 -4.72 -13.09
C PHE A 29 0.08 -5.67 -12.49
N PRO A 30 -0.78 -6.29 -13.30
CA PRO A 30 -1.74 -7.26 -12.81
C PRO A 30 -1.04 -8.58 -12.48
N VAL A 31 -1.27 -9.10 -11.29
CA VAL A 31 -0.75 -10.42 -10.86
C VAL A 31 -1.69 -11.55 -11.24
N LEU A 32 -2.99 -11.28 -11.22
CA LEU A 32 -4.02 -12.22 -11.67
C LEU A 32 -4.37 -11.89 -13.12
N PHE A 33 -3.93 -12.72 -14.07
CA PHE A 33 -4.13 -12.48 -15.50
C PHE A 33 -5.60 -12.27 -15.90
N TRP A 34 -6.53 -12.90 -15.19
CA TRP A 34 -7.97 -12.78 -15.45
C TRP A 34 -8.62 -11.54 -14.78
N LEU A 35 -7.88 -10.73 -14.01
CA LEU A 35 -8.37 -9.51 -13.33
C LEU A 35 -7.39 -8.34 -13.50
N PRO A 36 -7.42 -7.66 -14.65
CA PRO A 36 -6.44 -6.63 -15.01
C PRO A 36 -6.51 -5.36 -14.15
N PHE A 37 -7.58 -5.18 -13.38
CA PHE A 37 -7.78 -4.05 -12.49
C PHE A 37 -7.16 -4.26 -11.08
N LEU A 38 -6.87 -5.50 -10.70
CA LEU A 38 -6.16 -5.81 -9.45
C LEU A 38 -4.64 -5.78 -9.70
N LYS A 39 -4.05 -4.61 -9.46
CA LYS A 39 -2.65 -4.35 -9.77
C LYS A 39 -1.77 -4.31 -8.52
N VAL A 40 -0.59 -4.90 -8.64
CA VAL A 40 0.49 -4.81 -7.66
C VAL A 40 1.51 -3.79 -8.13
N ASP A 41 2.06 -3.06 -7.17
CA ASP A 41 3.08 -2.05 -7.38
C ASP A 41 4.09 -2.13 -6.21
N LEU A 42 5.34 -1.72 -6.44
CA LEU A 42 6.38 -1.73 -5.42
C LEU A 42 6.42 -0.44 -4.59
N SER A 43 5.49 0.49 -4.79
CA SER A 43 5.50 1.77 -4.07
C SER A 43 5.23 1.60 -2.58
N ASP A 44 4.47 0.57 -2.20
CA ASP A 44 4.22 0.20 -0.81
C ASP A 44 5.51 -0.21 -0.06
N VAL A 45 6.55 -0.68 -0.77
CA VAL A 45 7.89 -0.92 -0.18
C VAL A 45 8.47 0.40 0.33
N VAL A 46 8.40 1.45 -0.49
CA VAL A 46 8.86 2.80 -0.11
C VAL A 46 8.00 3.35 1.03
N THR A 47 6.68 3.12 0.98
CA THR A 47 5.77 3.51 2.05
C THR A 47 6.14 2.86 3.39
N ILE A 48 6.42 1.56 3.42
CA ILE A 48 6.84 0.85 4.65
C ILE A 48 8.21 1.34 5.13
N ILE A 49 9.19 1.56 4.25
CA ILE A 49 10.48 2.12 4.65
C ILE A 49 10.27 3.52 5.26
N GLY A 50 9.40 4.34 4.67
CA GLY A 50 8.97 5.62 5.22
C GLY A 50 8.30 5.50 6.59
N THR A 51 7.50 4.46 6.82
CA THR A 51 6.92 4.13 8.14
C THR A 51 7.99 3.82 9.19
N LEU A 52 9.02 3.07 8.80
CA LEU A 52 10.12 2.73 9.69
C LEU A 52 10.94 3.98 10.04
N ALA A 53 11.19 4.87 9.07
CA ALA A 53 11.96 6.10 9.23
C ALA A 53 11.19 7.22 9.97
N TYR A 54 9.95 7.50 9.58
CA TYR A 54 9.18 8.67 10.03
C TYR A 54 7.96 8.30 10.89
N GLY A 55 7.78 7.02 11.21
CA GLY A 55 6.69 6.53 12.04
C GLY A 55 5.40 6.26 11.25
N PRO A 56 4.36 5.72 11.92
CA PRO A 56 3.09 5.32 11.28
C PRO A 56 2.40 6.47 10.57
N ILE A 57 2.44 7.69 11.13
CA ILE A 57 1.83 8.87 10.51
C ILE A 57 2.58 9.25 9.22
N GLY A 58 3.92 9.25 9.24
CA GLY A 58 4.72 9.54 8.04
C GLY A 58 4.48 8.54 6.92
N GLY A 59 4.41 7.24 7.25
CA GLY A 59 4.05 6.18 6.32
C GLY A 59 2.66 6.36 5.70
N SER A 60 1.64 6.63 6.52
CA SER A 60 0.29 6.88 6.04
C SER A 60 0.21 8.11 5.13
N LEU A 61 0.92 9.19 5.46
CA LEU A 61 1.00 10.38 4.58
C LEU A 61 1.64 10.04 3.23
N ILE A 62 2.71 9.24 3.21
CA ILE A 62 3.34 8.76 1.97
C ILE A 62 2.33 7.96 1.13
N ALA A 63 1.53 7.08 1.77
CA ALA A 63 0.51 6.29 1.08
C ALA A 63 -0.59 7.15 0.46
N VAL A 64 -1.04 8.20 1.16
CA VAL A 64 -2.06 9.12 0.65
C VAL A 64 -1.50 9.97 -0.49
N ILE A 65 -0.34 10.61 -0.29
CA ILE A 65 0.23 11.53 -1.28
C ILE A 65 0.55 10.80 -2.58
N LYS A 66 1.17 9.60 -2.51
CA LYS A 66 1.50 8.84 -3.73
C LYS A 66 0.26 8.50 -4.56
N ALA A 67 -0.83 8.10 -3.91
CA ALA A 67 -2.04 7.66 -4.57
C ALA A 67 -2.83 8.84 -5.14
N VAL A 68 -2.83 9.99 -4.44
CA VAL A 68 -3.39 11.24 -4.98
C VAL A 68 -2.60 11.70 -6.21
N CYS A 69 -1.27 11.72 -6.14
CA CYS A 69 -0.44 12.07 -7.30
C CYS A 69 -0.68 11.12 -8.47
N HIS A 70 -0.71 9.81 -8.22
CA HIS A 70 -0.96 8.81 -9.25
C HIS A 70 -2.34 9.00 -9.91
N TRP A 71 -3.39 9.22 -9.11
CA TRP A 71 -4.73 9.50 -9.64
C TRP A 71 -4.78 10.77 -10.51
N LEU A 72 -4.21 11.87 -10.02
CA LEU A 72 -4.19 13.15 -10.74
C LEU A 72 -3.44 13.05 -12.08
N ILE A 73 -2.31 12.33 -12.11
CA ILE A 73 -1.48 12.21 -13.30
C ILE A 73 -2.07 11.22 -14.30
N THR A 74 -2.61 10.08 -13.83
CA THR A 74 -3.23 9.09 -14.74
C THR A 74 -4.56 9.56 -15.32
N GLY A 75 -5.24 10.53 -14.68
CA GLY A 75 -6.53 11.03 -15.14
C GLY A 75 -7.61 9.94 -15.19
N SER A 76 -7.48 8.89 -14.36
CA SER A 76 -8.26 7.64 -14.42
C SER A 76 -9.73 7.76 -13.99
N GLY A 77 -10.24 8.98 -13.83
CA GLY A 77 -11.64 9.27 -13.51
C GLY A 77 -12.11 8.62 -12.20
N VAL A 78 -13.41 8.25 -12.16
CA VAL A 78 -14.05 7.68 -10.97
C VAL A 78 -13.52 6.29 -10.62
N ALA A 79 -13.25 5.44 -11.63
CA ALA A 79 -12.61 4.14 -11.43
C ALA A 79 -11.23 4.32 -10.77
N GLY A 80 -10.47 5.32 -11.23
CA GLY A 80 -9.22 5.75 -10.62
C GLY A 80 -9.35 6.12 -9.15
N VAL A 81 -10.37 6.89 -8.77
CA VAL A 81 -10.60 7.26 -7.35
C VAL A 81 -10.83 6.02 -6.50
N ILE A 82 -11.66 5.09 -6.96
CA ILE A 82 -11.98 3.87 -6.23
C ILE A 82 -10.71 3.00 -6.08
N GLY A 83 -9.96 2.81 -7.17
CA GLY A 83 -8.72 2.02 -7.19
C GLY A 83 -7.60 2.62 -6.32
N ASN A 84 -7.35 3.91 -6.44
CA ASN A 84 -6.33 4.61 -5.63
C ASN A 84 -6.76 4.67 -4.16
N GLY A 85 -8.05 4.85 -3.87
CA GLY A 85 -8.59 4.75 -2.51
C GLY A 85 -8.38 3.37 -1.89
N ALA A 86 -8.63 2.31 -2.66
CA ALA A 86 -8.35 0.94 -2.25
C ALA A 86 -6.84 0.69 -2.04
N ASN A 87 -5.97 1.28 -2.87
CA ASN A 87 -4.52 1.22 -2.69
C ASN A 87 -4.08 1.87 -1.36
N ILE A 88 -4.61 3.05 -1.02
CA ILE A 88 -4.33 3.73 0.25
C ILE A 88 -4.71 2.85 1.43
N VAL A 89 -5.93 2.31 1.46
CA VAL A 89 -6.41 1.49 2.59
C VAL A 89 -5.64 0.17 2.69
N GLY A 90 -5.35 -0.47 1.56
CA GLY A 90 -4.49 -1.66 1.51
C GLY A 90 -3.08 -1.39 2.03
N GLY A 91 -2.46 -0.30 1.59
CA GLY A 91 -1.13 0.12 2.04
C GLY A 91 -1.10 0.41 3.55
N ILE A 92 -2.07 1.16 4.06
CA ILE A 92 -2.16 1.52 5.49
C ILE A 92 -2.40 0.28 6.36
N SER A 93 -3.31 -0.61 5.96
CA SER A 93 -3.59 -1.85 6.69
C SER A 93 -2.40 -2.81 6.72
N LEU A 94 -1.53 -2.79 5.70
CA LEU A 94 -0.26 -3.52 5.72
C LEU A 94 0.80 -2.81 6.59
N LEU A 95 1.06 -1.52 6.35
CA LEU A 95 2.22 -0.83 6.92
C LEU A 95 2.15 -0.67 8.45
N LEU A 96 0.96 -0.51 9.02
CA LEU A 96 0.77 -0.28 10.45
C LEU A 96 1.24 -1.48 11.30
N PRO A 97 0.65 -2.69 11.16
CA PRO A 97 1.12 -3.87 11.87
C PRO A 97 2.55 -4.25 11.47
N PHE A 98 2.89 -4.13 10.17
CA PHE A 98 4.24 -4.47 9.71
C PHE A 98 5.30 -3.61 10.42
N GLY A 99 5.15 -2.28 10.41
CA GLY A 99 6.07 -1.37 11.05
C GLY A 99 6.16 -1.57 12.57
N TYR A 100 5.04 -1.90 13.23
CA TYR A 100 5.00 -2.17 14.66
C TYR A 100 5.83 -3.39 15.05
N PHE A 101 5.63 -4.54 14.38
CA PHE A 101 6.36 -5.76 14.70
C PHE A 101 7.81 -5.72 14.22
N TRP A 102 8.09 -5.02 13.11
CA TRP A 102 9.45 -4.85 12.60
C TRP A 102 10.34 -4.11 13.61
N LYS A 103 9.84 -3.04 14.23
CA LYS A 103 10.58 -2.29 15.27
C LYS A 103 10.88 -3.11 16.53
N LYS A 104 10.17 -4.21 16.74
CA LYS A 104 10.40 -5.16 17.85
C LYS A 104 11.30 -6.33 17.45
N ASP A 105 11.96 -6.24 16.29
CA ASP A 105 12.74 -7.31 15.66
C ASP A 105 11.95 -8.62 15.43
N LYS A 106 10.61 -8.53 15.39
CA LYS A 106 9.72 -9.66 15.12
C LYS A 106 9.35 -9.70 13.63
N LYS A 107 10.36 -9.87 12.77
CA LYS A 107 10.21 -9.75 11.31
C LYS A 107 9.19 -10.72 10.72
N ILE A 108 9.16 -11.97 11.18
CA ILE A 108 8.15 -12.96 10.74
C ILE A 108 6.74 -12.49 11.13
N MET A 109 6.57 -11.99 12.35
CA MET A 109 5.28 -11.48 12.82
C MET A 109 4.84 -10.23 12.04
N ALA A 110 5.79 -9.39 11.61
CA ALA A 110 5.49 -8.24 10.75
C ALA A 110 4.87 -8.67 9.41
N VAL A 111 5.45 -9.69 8.77
CA VAL A 111 4.92 -10.25 7.52
C VAL A 111 3.56 -10.90 7.74
N VAL A 112 3.46 -11.79 8.74
CA VAL A 112 2.24 -12.57 8.99
C VAL A 112 1.08 -11.66 9.37
N VAL A 113 1.25 -10.81 10.38
CA VAL A 113 0.16 -9.94 10.86
C VAL A 113 -0.15 -8.85 9.84
N GLY A 114 0.84 -8.33 9.12
CA GLY A 114 0.63 -7.39 8.03
C GLY A 114 -0.18 -7.99 6.89
N THR A 115 0.18 -9.21 6.45
CA THR A 115 -0.53 -9.92 5.39
C THR A 115 -1.98 -10.23 5.80
N ILE A 116 -2.18 -10.74 7.02
CA ILE A 116 -3.52 -11.02 7.54
C ILE A 116 -4.33 -9.73 7.62
N SER A 117 -3.77 -8.65 8.19
CA SER A 117 -4.48 -7.38 8.35
C SER A 117 -4.91 -6.79 7.01
N MET A 118 -3.99 -6.72 6.04
CA MET A 118 -4.28 -6.22 4.70
C MET A 118 -5.35 -7.08 4.02
N THR A 119 -5.20 -8.40 4.06
CA THR A 119 -6.14 -9.33 3.40
C THR A 119 -7.53 -9.19 3.99
N LEU A 120 -7.66 -9.12 5.31
CA LEU A 120 -8.95 -9.03 6.00
C LEU A 120 -9.65 -7.70 5.69
N VAL A 121 -8.93 -6.58 5.82
CA VAL A 121 -9.45 -5.24 5.53
C VAL A 121 -9.86 -5.14 4.05
N MET A 122 -9.00 -5.58 3.14
CA MET A 122 -9.26 -5.50 1.70
C MET A 122 -10.39 -6.42 1.26
N SER A 123 -10.57 -7.58 1.89
CA SER A 123 -11.69 -8.48 1.60
C SER A 123 -13.02 -7.86 2.01
N LEU A 124 -13.09 -7.31 3.23
CA LEU A 124 -14.28 -6.61 3.71
C LEU A 124 -14.58 -5.38 2.84
N MET A 125 -13.56 -4.58 2.55
CA MET A 125 -13.72 -3.36 1.75
C MET A 125 -14.12 -3.67 0.31
N ASN A 126 -13.61 -4.75 -0.30
CA ASN A 126 -14.07 -5.20 -1.62
C ASN A 126 -15.51 -5.68 -1.61
N TYR A 127 -15.93 -6.40 -0.57
CA TYR A 127 -17.29 -6.89 -0.45
C TYR A 127 -18.30 -5.76 -0.25
N PHE A 128 -18.03 -4.82 0.66
CA PHE A 128 -19.03 -3.82 1.07
C PHE A 128 -18.95 -2.50 0.30
N ILE A 129 -17.79 -2.12 -0.24
CA ILE A 129 -17.56 -0.76 -0.75
C ILE A 129 -17.03 -0.79 -2.17
N VAL A 130 -15.82 -1.31 -2.38
CA VAL A 130 -15.08 -1.14 -3.64
C VAL A 130 -15.81 -1.81 -4.80
N MET A 131 -16.16 -3.09 -4.68
CA MET A 131 -16.81 -3.79 -5.79
C MET A 131 -18.24 -3.30 -6.03
N PRO A 132 -19.09 -3.06 -5.00
CA PRO A 132 -20.37 -2.39 -5.21
C PRO A 132 -20.26 -1.04 -5.92
N LEU A 133 -19.24 -0.22 -5.62
CA LEU A 133 -19.02 1.05 -6.33
C LEU A 133 -18.61 0.82 -7.79
N TYR A 134 -17.73 -0.14 -8.07
CA TYR A 134 -17.37 -0.49 -9.45
C TYR A 134 -18.59 -1.00 -10.25
N MET A 135 -19.50 -1.77 -9.65
CA MET A 135 -20.70 -2.26 -10.33
C MET A 135 -21.70 -1.13 -10.60
N ASN A 136 -22.01 -0.30 -9.59
CA ASN A 136 -23.08 0.69 -9.68
C ASN A 136 -22.65 1.99 -10.39
N VAL A 137 -21.39 2.40 -10.23
CA VAL A 137 -20.92 3.70 -10.74
C VAL A 137 -20.13 3.55 -12.04
N VAL A 138 -19.33 2.49 -12.15
CA VAL A 138 -18.49 2.22 -13.33
C VAL A 138 -19.18 1.25 -14.30
N GLY A 139 -20.27 0.60 -13.89
CA GLY A 139 -21.01 -0.36 -14.72
C GLY A 139 -20.30 -1.71 -14.90
N MET A 140 -19.33 -2.04 -14.04
CA MET A 140 -18.57 -3.29 -14.15
C MET A 140 -19.48 -4.49 -13.87
N GLN A 141 -19.50 -5.46 -14.79
CA GLN A 141 -20.23 -6.71 -14.62
C GLN A 141 -19.28 -7.81 -14.13
N LEU A 142 -19.69 -8.51 -13.07
CA LEU A 142 -18.96 -9.68 -12.58
C LEU A 142 -19.51 -10.96 -13.21
N ASN A 143 -18.61 -11.79 -13.73
CA ASN A 143 -18.94 -13.13 -14.25
C ASN A 143 -19.19 -14.16 -13.13
N MET A 144 -19.18 -13.73 -11.88
CA MET A 144 -19.37 -14.58 -10.70
C MET A 144 -20.03 -13.80 -9.57
N SER A 145 -20.53 -14.51 -8.56
CA SER A 145 -21.06 -13.85 -7.36
C SER A 145 -19.97 -13.06 -6.65
N LEU A 146 -20.36 -11.97 -6.00
CA LEU A 146 -19.46 -11.10 -5.25
C LEU A 146 -18.66 -11.86 -4.19
N THR A 147 -19.32 -12.77 -3.46
CA THR A 147 -18.66 -13.63 -2.46
C THR A 147 -17.59 -14.52 -3.10
N LYS A 148 -17.90 -15.13 -4.25
CA LYS A 148 -16.94 -15.97 -4.98
C LYS A 148 -15.75 -15.14 -5.43
N TYR A 149 -16.00 -13.95 -5.98
CA TYR A 149 -14.94 -13.00 -6.36
C TYR A 149 -14.03 -12.63 -5.17
N VAL A 150 -14.58 -12.31 -4.01
CA VAL A 150 -13.74 -11.96 -2.85
C VAL A 150 -12.87 -13.15 -2.43
N VAL A 151 -13.43 -14.35 -2.36
CA VAL A 151 -12.71 -15.54 -1.91
C VAL A 151 -11.65 -15.99 -2.93
N THR A 152 -11.98 -16.02 -4.22
CA THR A 152 -11.10 -16.60 -5.26
C THR A 152 -10.16 -15.59 -5.91
N ALA A 153 -10.42 -14.28 -5.75
CA ALA A 153 -9.58 -13.24 -6.33
C ALA A 153 -9.00 -12.29 -5.29
N VAL A 154 -9.84 -11.64 -4.48
CA VAL A 154 -9.37 -10.57 -3.57
C VAL A 154 -8.44 -11.12 -2.50
N ILE A 155 -8.82 -12.22 -1.86
CA ILE A 155 -7.99 -12.87 -0.83
C ILE A 155 -6.61 -13.28 -1.40
N PRO A 156 -6.52 -14.13 -2.46
CA PRO A 156 -5.22 -14.54 -2.98
C PRO A 156 -4.40 -13.37 -3.53
N PHE A 157 -5.03 -12.40 -4.19
CA PHE A 157 -4.35 -11.19 -4.66
C PHE A 157 -3.67 -10.43 -3.53
N ASN A 158 -4.40 -10.14 -2.43
CA ASN A 158 -3.84 -9.35 -1.33
C ASN A 158 -2.74 -10.10 -0.57
N ILE A 159 -2.86 -11.43 -0.45
CA ILE A 159 -1.79 -12.26 0.11
C ILE A 159 -0.52 -12.16 -0.75
N ILE A 160 -0.65 -12.35 -2.07
CA ILE A 160 0.51 -12.26 -2.98
C ILE A 160 1.10 -10.85 -2.96
N LYS A 161 0.26 -9.80 -3.03
CA LYS A 161 0.69 -8.40 -2.95
C LYS A 161 1.48 -8.14 -1.66
N ALA A 162 0.96 -8.53 -0.50
CA ALA A 162 1.62 -8.33 0.79
C ALA A 162 2.96 -9.07 0.89
N LEU A 163 3.06 -10.27 0.33
CA LEU A 163 4.31 -11.06 0.30
C LEU A 163 5.36 -10.43 -0.62
N ILE A 164 4.97 -9.96 -1.81
CA ILE A 164 5.86 -9.26 -2.74
C ILE A 164 6.42 -8.00 -2.07
N ILE A 165 5.56 -7.19 -1.46
CA ILE A 165 5.96 -5.96 -0.76
C ILE A 165 6.89 -6.31 0.39
N SER A 166 6.53 -7.31 1.20
CA SER A 166 7.36 -7.75 2.34
C SER A 166 8.75 -8.16 1.87
N ALA A 167 8.85 -8.99 0.83
CA ALA A 167 10.11 -9.40 0.23
C ALA A 167 10.93 -8.19 -0.24
N GLY A 168 10.30 -7.23 -0.91
CA GLY A 168 10.92 -5.96 -1.30
C GLY A 168 11.52 -5.21 -0.11
N VAL A 169 10.81 -5.14 1.01
CA VAL A 169 11.32 -4.51 2.25
C VAL A 169 12.54 -5.24 2.79
N PHE A 170 12.55 -6.58 2.81
CA PHE A 170 13.73 -7.35 3.25
C PHE A 170 14.97 -7.11 2.36
N VAL A 171 14.77 -6.88 1.06
CA VAL A 171 15.86 -6.63 0.11
C VAL A 171 16.40 -5.20 0.24
N VAL A 172 15.51 -4.21 0.41
CA VAL A 172 15.87 -2.79 0.36
C VAL A 172 16.30 -2.26 1.74
N TYR A 173 15.57 -2.61 2.81
CA TYR A 173 15.80 -2.04 4.15
C TYR A 173 17.24 -2.22 4.66
N PRO A 174 17.89 -3.40 4.57
CA PRO A 174 19.26 -3.58 5.06
C PRO A 174 20.29 -2.70 4.33
N ARG A 175 20.06 -2.35 3.06
CA ARG A 175 20.96 -1.49 2.28
C ARG A 175 20.86 -0.01 2.66
N LEU A 176 19.72 0.38 3.23
CA LEU A 176 19.47 1.73 3.73
C LEU A 176 19.87 1.91 5.19
N LYS A 177 19.94 0.81 5.94
CA LYS A 177 20.33 0.80 7.36
C LYS A 177 21.78 1.30 7.49
N GLY A 178 21.95 2.50 8.02
CA GLY A 178 23.26 3.16 8.21
C GLY A 178 23.47 4.43 7.38
N HIS A 179 22.71 4.66 6.30
CA HIS A 179 22.84 5.84 5.45
C HIS A 179 21.76 6.90 5.69
N PHE A 180 20.60 6.49 6.22
CA PHE A 180 19.53 7.40 6.62
C PHE A 180 19.46 7.49 8.14
N PHE A 181 18.87 8.58 8.67
CA PHE A 181 18.47 8.78 10.08
C PHE A 181 17.40 7.78 10.57
N ILE A 182 17.35 6.56 10.00
CA ILE A 182 16.56 5.44 10.46
C ILE A 182 17.23 4.97 11.76
N LYS A 183 16.77 5.53 12.89
CA LYS A 183 17.14 5.05 14.22
C LYS A 183 16.64 3.63 14.45
#